data_AF-A0A3S3SUS1-F1
#
_entry.id   AF-A0A3S3SUS1-F1
#
_cell.length_a   1.000
_cell.length_b   1.000
_cell.length_c   1.000
_cell.angle_alpha   90.00
_cell.angle_beta   90.00
_cell.angle_gamma   90.00
#
_symmetry.space_group_name_H-M   'P 1'
#
loop_
_entity.id
_entity.type
_entity.pdbx_description
1 polymer ?
#
loop_
_entity_poly.entity_id
_entity_poly.type
_entity_poly.pdbx_seq_one_letter_code
_entity_poly.pdbx_strand_id
1 'polypeptide(L)' 'MVSPVHANFIVNTGKSTATDILTLMEQVQETVFQEFAVRLEPEVEII' A
#
# COMPACT_ATOMS: atom_id res chain seq x y z
N MET A 1 -4.52 4.33 5.25
CA MET A 1 -3.57 3.89 6.29
C MET A 1 -3.30 2.40 6.14
N VAL A 2 -2.17 1.88 6.61
CA VAL A 2 -1.95 0.42 6.70
C VAL A 2 -2.68 -0.12 7.93
N SER A 3 -3.39 -1.25 7.80
CA SER A 3 -4.13 -1.86 8.91
C SER A 3 -3.18 -2.33 10.03
N PRO A 4 -3.47 -2.01 11.30
CA PRO A 4 -2.67 -2.47 12.43
C PRO A 4 -2.87 -3.96 12.75
N VAL A 5 -3.93 -4.58 12.22
CA VAL A 5 -4.25 -6.00 12.44
C VAL A 5 -3.64 -6.88 11.34
N HIS A 6 -3.49 -6.34 10.12
CA HIS A 6 -2.91 -7.06 9.00
C HIS A 6 -2.28 -6.11 7.97
N ALA A 7 -0.95 -6.11 7.89
CA ALA A 7 -0.18 -5.10 7.14
C ALA A 7 -0.38 -5.07 5.62
N ASN A 8 -0.95 -6.13 5.01
CA ASN A 8 -1.23 -6.16 3.57
C ASN A 8 -2.48 -5.36 3.18
N PHE A 9 -3.27 -4.89 4.16
CA PHE A 9 -4.48 -4.13 3.89
C PHE A 9 -4.24 -2.63 4.04
N ILE A 10 -4.51 -1.90 2.97
CA ILE A 10 -4.66 -0.45 3.02
C ILE A 10 -6.14 -0.12 3.27
N VAL A 11 -6.41 0.52 4.41
CA VAL A 11 -7.77 0.86 4.84
C VAL A 11 -8.05 2.33 4.53
N ASN A 12 -9.18 2.56 3.86
CA ASN A 12 -9.78 3.87 3.71
C ASN A 12 -10.54 4.22 4.99
N THR A 13 -10.20 5.34 5.64
CA THR A 13 -10.85 5.81 6.87
C THR A 13 -12.03 6.78 6.61
N GLY A 14 -12.49 6.86 5.35
CA GLY A 14 -13.73 7.51 4.93
C GLY A 14 -13.55 8.58 3.85
N LYS A 15 -12.40 9.27 3.82
CA LYS A 15 -12.14 10.37 2.86
C LYS A 15 -10.96 10.12 1.92
N SER A 16 -10.37 8.92 1.95
CA SER A 16 -9.24 8.63 1.06
C SER A 16 -9.71 8.49 -0.38
N THR A 17 -9.01 9.18 -1.27
CA THR A 17 -9.13 9.10 -2.72
C THR A 17 -8.34 7.90 -3.26
N ALA A 18 -8.57 7.53 -4.52
CA ALA A 18 -7.73 6.52 -5.19
C ALA A 18 -6.25 6.93 -5.17
N THR A 19 -5.96 8.22 -5.40
CA THR A 19 -4.60 8.77 -5.33
C THR A 19 -3.97 8.55 -3.96
N ASP A 20 -4.71 8.74 -2.87
CA ASP A 20 -4.18 8.52 -1.51
C ASP A 20 -3.81 7.05 -1.27
N ILE A 21 -4.61 6.13 -1.80
CA ILE A 21 -4.37 4.68 -1.69
C ILE A 21 -3.15 4.27 -2.52
N LEU A 22 -3.07 4.73 -3.77
CA LEU A 22 -1.94 4.44 -4.66
C LEU A 22 -0.63 5.01 -4.12
N THR A 23 -0.65 6.26 -3.62
CA THR A 23 0.53 6.89 -3.01
C THR A 23 1.02 6.11 -1.80
N LEU A 24 0.11 5.65 -0.93
CA LEU A 24 0.50 4.84 0.23
C LEU A 24 1.01 3.46 -0.18
N MET A 25 0.44 2.85 -1.22
CA MET A 25 0.92 1.58 -1.77
C MET A 25 2.35 1.72 -2.30
N GLU A 26 2.64 2.76 -3.08
CA GLU A 26 3.99 3.05 -3.58
C GLU A 26 5.01 3.24 -2.45
N GLN A 27 4.63 3.98 -1.40
CA GLN A 27 5.48 4.18 -0.22
C GLN A 27 5.82 2.85 0.47
N VAL A 28 4.85 1.95 0.62
CA VAL A 28 5.07 0.62 1.22
C VAL A 28 5.97 -0.22 0.32
N GLN A 29 5.73 -0.23 -0.99
CA GLN A 29 6.55 -0.97 -1.95
C GLN A 29 8.00 -0.50 -1.93
N GLU A 30 8.24 0.81 -1.95
CA GLU A 30 9.59 1.38 -1.90
C GLU A 30 10.30 1.06 -0.59
N THR A 31 9.60 1.20 0.54
CA THR A 31 10.18 0.87 1.86
C THR A 31 10.60 -0.60 1.94
N VAL A 32 9.75 -1.51 1.47
CA VAL A 32 10.06 -2.96 1.46
C VAL A 32 11.21 -3.27 0.51
N PHE A 33 11.27 -2.61 -0.65
CA PHE A 33 12.38 -2.78 -1.57
C PHE A 33 13.71 -2.29 -0.97
N GLN A 34 13.72 -1.14 -0.30
CA GLN A 34 14.93 -0.60 0.32
C GLN A 34 15.47 -1.50 1.44
N GLU A 35 14.58 -2.02 2.30
CA GLU A 35 14.97 -2.80 3.47
C GLU A 35 15.30 -4.26 3.14
N PHE A 36 14.60 -4.85 2.17
CA PHE A 36 14.66 -6.30 1.92
C PHE A 36 15.11 -6.66 0.51
N ALA A 37 15.32 -5.68 -0.38
CA ALA A 37 15.58 -5.89 -1.81
C ALA A 37 14.49 -6.74 -2.50
N VAL A 38 13.28 -6.76 -1.95
CA VAL A 38 12.11 -7.48 -2.48
C VAL A 38 11.14 -6.48 -3.12
N ARG A 39 10.74 -6.73 -4.36
CA ARG A 39 9.74 -5.92 -5.05
C ARG A 39 8.36 -6.53 -4.88
N LEU A 40 7.46 -5.80 -4.24
CA LEU A 40 6.08 -6.22 -4.03
C LEU A 40 5.22 -5.90 -5.26
N GLU A 41 4.39 -6.85 -5.67
CA GLU A 41 3.40 -6.69 -6.73
C GLU A 41 1.99 -6.53 -6.13
N PRO A 42 1.15 -5.62 -6.63
CA PRO A 42 -0.22 -5.50 -6.15
C PRO A 42 -1.05 -6.74 -6.51
N GLU A 43 -1.83 -7.23 -5.54
CA GLU A 43 -2.84 -8.30 -5.78
C GLU A 43 -4.11 -7.74 -6.43
N VAL A 44 -4.41 -6.47 -6.18
CA VAL A 44 -5.63 -5.81 -6.65
C VAL A 44 -5.50 -5.28 -8.08
N GLU A 45 -6.59 -5.34 -8.84
CA GLU A 45 -6.69 -4.72 -10.16
C GLU A 45 -7.03 -3.22 -10.04
N ILE A 46 -6.33 -2.39 -10.80
CA ILE A 46 -6.55 -0.93 -10.88
C ILE A 46 -7.24 -0.64 -12.21
N ILE A 47 -8.41 0.01 -12.16
CA ILE A 47 -9.29 0.30 -13.32
C ILE A 47 -9.39 1.81 -13.55
#